data_AF-A0A925R8A2-F1
#
_entry.id   AF-A0A925R8A2-F1
#
_cell.length_a   1.000
_cell.length_b   1.000
_cell.length_c   1.000
_cell.angle_alpha   90.00
_cell.angle_beta   90.00
_cell.angle_gamma   90.00
#
_symmetry.space_group_name_H-M   'P 1'
#
loop_
_entity.id
_entity.type
_entity.pdbx_description
1 polymer ?
#
loop_
_entity_poly.entity_id
_entity_poly.type
_entity_poly.pdbx_seq_one_letter_code
_entity_poly.pdbx_strand_id
1 'polypeptide(L)'
;DEGYLMFTLPVQSWKHILSKLTASMLWTIASGFVALCSILIISSKDIFTPEFLKELSMVFNTIREYLGSYTSLVGFEVVVLCILSLSTTILTIYAAISLGHLFNKYKLLASFGMYIVLETVSQILMTVFIFIFWNQNILGMEVNFIPSASQINSFMLFTIFYFGAITTAYFTLTNYILKKKLNLE
;
A
#
# COMPACT_ATOMS: atom_id res chain seq x y z
N ASP A 1 32.93 16.85 -13.82
CA ASP A 1 33.86 16.48 -12.74
C ASP A 1 33.23 16.40 -11.34
N GLU A 2 31.99 15.89 -11.20
CA GLU A 2 31.38 15.60 -9.89
C GLU A 2 31.25 14.08 -9.60
N GLY A 3 31.54 13.22 -10.59
CA GLY A 3 31.44 11.76 -10.44
C GLY A 3 32.56 11.12 -9.60
N TYR A 4 33.60 11.88 -9.25
CA TYR A 4 34.78 11.33 -8.57
C TYR A 4 34.67 11.32 -7.03
N LEU A 5 33.78 12.14 -6.45
CA LEU A 5 33.64 12.28 -4.99
C LEU A 5 32.53 11.40 -4.39
N MET A 6 31.75 10.68 -5.22
CA MET A 6 30.72 9.73 -4.76
C MET A 6 31.28 8.34 -4.43
N PHE A 7 32.52 8.02 -4.81
CA PHE A 7 33.13 6.69 -4.63
C PHE A 7 33.97 6.52 -3.35
N THR A 8 33.97 7.49 -2.43
CA THR A 8 34.82 7.42 -1.22
C THR A 8 34.11 6.92 0.03
N LEU A 9 32.79 6.70 0.00
CA LEU A 9 32.06 6.05 1.11
C LEU A 9 31.33 4.82 0.58
N PRO A 10 31.65 3.59 1.05
CA PRO A 10 31.04 2.36 0.57
C PRO A 10 29.65 2.20 1.20
N VAL A 11 28.76 3.15 0.97
CA VAL A 11 27.35 3.03 1.36
C VAL A 11 26.61 2.45 0.16
N GLN A 12 26.30 1.17 0.26
CA GLN A 12 25.57 0.43 -0.76
C GLN A 12 24.27 1.18 -1.13
N SER A 13 24.00 1.39 -2.42
CA SER A 13 22.91 2.23 -2.94
C SER A 13 21.51 1.86 -2.41
N TRP A 14 21.30 0.60 -2.01
CA TRP A 14 20.05 0.13 -1.39
C TRP A 14 19.76 0.79 -0.03
N LYS A 15 20.79 1.18 0.73
CA LYS A 15 20.62 1.89 2.02
C LYS A 15 20.10 3.31 1.81
N HIS A 16 20.54 3.99 0.75
CA HIS A 16 20.02 5.31 0.39
C HIS A 16 18.57 5.26 -0.10
N ILE A 17 18.21 4.22 -0.87
CA ILE A 17 16.84 3.99 -1.32
C ILE A 17 15.93 3.73 -0.13
N LEU A 18 16.33 2.83 0.78
CA LEU A 18 15.57 2.56 2.01
C LEU A 18 15.43 3.80 2.87
N SER A 19 16.49 4.59 3.06
CA SER A 19 16.42 5.82 3.84
C SER A 19 15.48 6.86 3.22
N LYS A 20 15.44 6.98 1.89
CA LYS A 20 14.50 7.88 1.20
C LYS A 20 13.07 7.36 1.25
N LEU A 21 12.89 6.05 1.14
CA LEU A 21 11.59 5.38 1.20
C LEU A 21 10.99 5.48 2.60
N THR A 22 11.76 5.25 3.67
CA THR A 22 11.27 5.42 5.04
C THR A 22 10.98 6.88 5.35
N ALA A 23 11.81 7.81 4.88
CA ALA A 23 11.54 9.25 5.01
C ALA A 23 10.27 9.67 4.26
N SER A 24 10.05 9.17 3.03
CA SER A 24 8.83 9.47 2.27
C SER A 24 7.60 8.85 2.92
N MET A 25 7.69 7.62 3.43
CA MET A 25 6.62 6.99 4.23
C MET A 25 6.22 7.86 5.41
N LEU A 26 7.20 8.32 6.19
CA LEU A 26 6.95 9.19 7.34
C LEU A 26 6.29 10.49 6.91
N TRP A 27 6.75 11.10 5.81
CA TRP A 27 6.15 12.33 5.29
C TRP A 27 4.71 12.12 4.78
N THR A 28 4.44 10.99 4.12
CA THR A 28 3.08 10.62 3.67
C THR A 28 2.16 10.37 4.85
N ILE A 29 2.62 9.65 5.87
CA ILE A 29 1.84 9.42 7.11
C ILE A 29 1.57 10.75 7.81
N ALA A 30 2.59 11.61 7.95
CA ALA A 30 2.44 12.92 8.56
C ALA A 30 1.47 13.82 7.76
N SER A 31 1.58 13.83 6.43
CA SER A 31 0.69 14.59 5.55
C SER A 31 -0.75 14.06 5.63
N GLY A 32 -0.93 12.74 5.67
CA GLY A 32 -2.23 12.10 5.87
C GLY A 32 -2.84 12.47 7.22
N PHE A 33 -2.03 12.46 8.28
CA PHE A 33 -2.46 12.90 9.61
C PHE A 33 -2.88 14.37 9.64
N VAL A 34 -2.08 15.26 9.03
CA VAL A 34 -2.41 16.69 8.91
C VAL A 34 -3.69 16.89 8.11
N ALA A 35 -3.88 16.15 7.01
CA ALA A 35 -5.10 16.20 6.21
C ALA A 35 -6.33 15.75 7.02
N LEU A 36 -6.22 14.66 7.78
CA LEU A 36 -7.27 14.20 8.68
C LEU A 36 -7.59 15.25 9.76
N CYS A 37 -6.58 15.82 10.40
CA CYS A 37 -6.76 16.91 11.37
C CYS A 37 -7.46 18.12 10.74
N SER A 38 -7.09 18.50 9.51
CA SER A 38 -7.73 19.60 8.78
C SER A 38 -9.22 19.33 8.55
N ILE A 39 -9.57 18.12 8.08
CA ILE A 39 -10.95 17.70 7.90
C ILE A 39 -11.71 17.72 9.23
N LEU A 40 -11.12 17.21 10.30
CA LEU A 40 -11.73 17.20 11.65
C LEU A 40 -11.96 18.61 12.18
N ILE A 41 -11.06 19.56 11.93
CA ILE A 41 -11.21 20.96 12.33
C ILE A 41 -12.36 21.61 11.55
N ILE A 42 -12.40 21.44 10.23
CA ILE A 42 -13.45 21.99 9.36
C ILE A 42 -14.82 21.42 9.74
N SER A 43 -14.88 20.12 9.94
CA SER A 43 -16.12 19.38 10.21
C SER A 43 -16.42 19.26 11.72
N SER A 44 -15.65 19.94 12.57
CA SER A 44 -15.73 19.82 14.03
C SER A 44 -17.10 20.12 14.62
N LYS A 45 -17.84 21.05 14.00
CA LYS A 45 -19.21 21.41 14.43
C LYS A 45 -20.22 20.28 14.24
N ASP A 46 -20.02 19.43 13.23
CA ASP A 46 -20.94 18.34 12.90
C ASP A 46 -20.46 16.99 13.47
N ILE A 47 -19.14 16.76 13.51
CA ILE A 47 -18.53 15.48 13.95
C ILE A 47 -18.45 15.35 15.47
N PHE A 48 -18.20 16.41 16.23
CA PHE A 48 -18.10 16.32 17.70
C PHE A 48 -19.45 16.49 18.40
N THR A 49 -20.54 16.12 17.73
CA THR A 49 -21.85 16.03 18.37
C THR A 49 -21.94 14.74 19.21
N PRO A 50 -22.63 14.76 20.36
CA PRO A 50 -22.84 13.56 21.17
C PRO A 50 -23.60 12.47 20.40
N GLU A 51 -24.43 12.85 19.44
CA GLU A 51 -25.13 11.94 18.52
C GLU A 51 -24.14 11.19 17.62
N PHE A 52 -23.23 11.89 16.96
CA PHE A 52 -22.20 11.26 16.12
C PHE A 52 -21.30 10.30 16.91
N LEU A 53 -20.88 10.69 18.12
CA LEU A 53 -20.07 9.82 18.98
C LEU A 53 -20.83 8.56 19.40
N LYS A 54 -22.14 8.67 19.62
CA LYS A 54 -23.00 7.53 19.94
C LYS A 54 -23.15 6.60 18.74
N GLU A 55 -23.41 7.14 17.55
CA GLU A 55 -23.45 6.37 16.29
C GLU A 55 -22.13 5.64 16.05
N LEU A 56 -21.00 6.33 16.21
CA LEU A 56 -19.67 5.73 16.08
C LEU A 56 -19.48 4.58 17.07
N SER A 57 -19.87 4.76 18.34
CA SER A 57 -19.79 3.70 19.34
C SER A 57 -20.68 2.50 19.00
N MET A 58 -21.87 2.74 18.45
CA MET A 58 -22.79 1.68 18.03
C MET A 58 -22.21 0.88 16.87
N VAL A 59 -21.58 1.54 15.90
CA VAL A 59 -20.87 0.87 14.80
C VAL A 59 -19.72 0.00 15.33
N PHE A 60 -18.89 0.54 16.22
CA PHE A 60 -17.79 -0.24 16.80
C PHE A 60 -18.28 -1.45 17.61
N ASN A 61 -19.35 -1.29 18.38
CA ASN A 61 -19.94 -2.40 19.13
C ASN A 61 -20.54 -3.46 18.20
N THR A 62 -21.23 -3.05 17.13
CA THR A 62 -21.79 -3.96 16.13
C THR A 62 -20.68 -4.78 15.45
N ILE A 63 -19.58 -4.13 15.07
CA ILE A 63 -18.42 -4.80 14.48
C ILE A 63 -17.80 -5.78 15.48
N ARG A 64 -17.70 -5.38 16.76
CA ARG A 64 -17.14 -6.23 17.82
C ARG A 64 -18.02 -7.45 18.08
N GLU A 65 -19.34 -7.29 18.11
CA GLU A 65 -20.28 -8.40 18.25
C GLU A 65 -20.22 -9.34 17.06
N TYR A 66 -20.14 -8.80 15.84
CA TYR A 66 -20.06 -9.58 14.61
C TYR A 66 -18.76 -10.39 14.50
N LEU A 67 -17.62 -9.77 14.82
CA LEU A 67 -16.30 -10.40 14.74
C LEU A 67 -15.98 -11.27 15.98
N GLY A 68 -16.62 -11.01 17.11
CA GLY A 68 -16.44 -11.75 18.36
C GLY A 68 -14.97 -11.81 18.81
N SER A 69 -14.41 -13.02 18.92
CA SER A 69 -13.00 -13.23 19.31
C SER A 69 -12.00 -12.73 18.27
N TYR A 70 -12.40 -12.57 17.01
CA TYR A 70 -11.53 -12.11 15.93
C TYR A 70 -11.33 -10.59 15.91
N THR A 71 -12.09 -9.79 16.68
CA THR A 71 -12.04 -8.33 16.61
C THR A 71 -10.63 -7.78 16.82
N SER A 72 -9.90 -8.28 17.83
CA SER A 72 -8.53 -7.81 18.10
C SER A 72 -7.55 -8.23 17.00
N LEU A 73 -7.73 -9.43 16.43
CA LEU A 73 -6.86 -9.96 15.39
C LEU A 73 -7.07 -9.19 14.08
N VAL A 74 -8.32 -9.01 13.66
CA VAL A 74 -8.68 -8.22 12.47
C VAL A 74 -8.23 -6.77 12.62
N GLY A 75 -8.36 -6.18 13.82
CA GLY A 75 -7.83 -4.84 14.08
C GLY A 75 -6.32 -4.73 13.86
N PHE A 76 -5.55 -5.73 14.31
CA PHE A 76 -4.11 -5.81 14.05
C PHE A 76 -3.80 -6.01 12.56
N GLU A 77 -4.53 -6.90 11.88
CA GLU A 77 -4.38 -7.16 10.44
C GLU A 77 -4.61 -5.90 9.60
N VAL A 78 -5.62 -5.09 9.94
CA VAL A 78 -5.90 -3.80 9.28
C VAL A 78 -4.72 -2.84 9.42
N VAL A 79 -4.10 -2.75 10.60
CA VAL A 79 -2.92 -1.90 10.81
C VAL A 79 -1.75 -2.36 9.95
N VAL A 80 -1.49 -3.66 9.90
CA VAL A 80 -0.42 -4.24 9.07
C VAL A 80 -0.69 -3.99 7.58
N LEU A 81 -1.91 -4.20 7.11
CA LEU A 81 -2.33 -3.91 5.73
C LEU A 81 -2.17 -2.43 5.37
N CYS A 82 -2.49 -1.52 6.29
CA CYS A 82 -2.31 -0.09 6.09
C CYS A 82 -0.82 0.24 5.84
N ILE A 83 0.09 -0.31 6.65
CA ILE A 83 1.53 -0.10 6.49
C ILE A 83 2.04 -0.71 5.17
N LEU A 84 1.63 -1.93 4.83
CA LEU A 84 2.03 -2.62 3.61
C LEU A 84 1.51 -1.92 2.34
N SER A 85 0.25 -1.48 2.35
CA SER A 85 -0.34 -0.77 1.22
C SER A 85 0.35 0.57 0.96
N LEU A 86 0.62 1.36 2.01
CA LEU A 86 1.42 2.59 1.90
C LEU A 86 2.82 2.31 1.34
N SER A 87 3.47 1.25 1.82
CA SER A 87 4.78 0.82 1.31
C SER A 87 4.72 0.46 -0.17
N THR A 88 3.71 -0.31 -0.57
CA THR A 88 3.51 -0.74 -1.94
C THR A 88 3.34 0.46 -2.85
N THR A 89 2.45 1.40 -2.52
CA THR A 89 2.16 2.59 -3.32
C THR A 89 3.43 3.42 -3.57
N ILE A 90 4.22 3.66 -2.52
CA ILE A 90 5.47 4.42 -2.63
C ILE A 90 6.47 3.68 -3.53
N LEU A 91 6.61 2.36 -3.35
CA LEU A 91 7.50 1.54 -4.17
C LEU A 91 7.06 1.49 -5.64
N THR A 92 5.77 1.42 -5.92
CA THR A 92 5.25 1.44 -7.30
C THR A 92 5.59 2.76 -7.98
N ILE A 93 5.48 3.90 -7.28
CA ILE A 93 5.89 5.20 -7.79
C ILE A 93 7.40 5.23 -8.11
N TYR A 94 8.24 4.75 -7.20
CA TYR A 94 9.68 4.68 -7.44
C TYR A 94 10.05 3.74 -8.59
N ALA A 95 9.40 2.57 -8.66
CA ALA A 95 9.57 1.62 -9.76
C ALA A 95 9.18 2.27 -11.09
N ALA A 96 8.04 2.96 -11.15
CA ALA A 96 7.58 3.67 -12.34
C ALA A 96 8.55 4.77 -12.79
N ILE A 97 9.05 5.58 -11.85
CA ILE A 97 10.06 6.63 -12.14
C ILE A 97 11.34 5.99 -12.65
N SER A 98 11.82 4.94 -11.98
CA SER A 98 13.04 4.25 -12.39
C SER A 98 12.91 3.65 -13.79
N LEU A 99 11.75 3.10 -14.14
CA LEU A 99 11.43 2.54 -15.45
C LEU A 99 11.29 3.63 -16.53
N GLY A 100 10.61 4.73 -16.22
CA GLY A 100 10.45 5.85 -17.15
C GLY A 100 11.77 6.53 -17.49
N HIS A 101 12.72 6.55 -16.55
CA HIS A 101 14.08 7.03 -16.80
C HIS A 101 14.90 6.17 -17.78
N LEU A 102 14.46 4.94 -18.13
CA LEU A 102 15.10 4.18 -19.20
C LEU A 102 14.85 4.80 -20.58
N PHE A 103 13.83 5.64 -20.75
CA PHE A 103 13.50 6.27 -22.02
C PHE A 103 14.20 7.63 -22.14
N ASN A 104 15.05 7.81 -23.16
CA ASN A 104 15.89 9.01 -23.29
C ASN A 104 15.13 10.31 -23.62
N LYS A 105 13.97 10.24 -24.30
CA LYS A 105 13.33 11.42 -24.90
C LYS A 105 12.15 12.00 -24.11
N TYR A 106 11.39 11.15 -23.38
CA TYR A 106 10.18 11.54 -22.65
C TYR A 106 10.11 10.92 -21.25
N LYS A 107 11.16 11.14 -20.43
CA LYS A 107 11.30 10.52 -19.10
C LYS A 107 10.06 10.67 -18.21
N LEU A 108 9.50 11.88 -18.13
CA LEU A 108 8.32 12.15 -17.30
C LEU A 108 7.07 11.42 -17.78
N LEU A 109 6.76 11.51 -19.08
CA LEU A 109 5.58 10.87 -19.67
C LEU A 109 5.71 9.35 -19.65
N ALA A 110 6.92 8.83 -19.86
CA ALA A 110 7.22 7.42 -19.73
C ALA A 110 7.03 6.93 -18.30
N SER A 111 7.48 7.67 -17.27
CA SER A 111 7.24 7.31 -15.87
C SER A 111 5.75 7.25 -15.53
N PHE A 112 4.96 8.20 -16.02
CA PHE A 112 3.52 8.19 -15.82
C PHE A 112 2.85 7.01 -16.51
N GLY A 113 3.23 6.72 -17.77
CA GLY A 113 2.75 5.54 -18.48
C GLY A 113 3.11 4.23 -17.76
N MET A 114 4.35 4.13 -17.26
CA MET A 114 4.79 2.96 -16.50
C MET A 114 4.04 2.81 -15.18
N TYR A 115 3.69 3.90 -14.49
CA TYR A 115 2.85 3.83 -13.29
C TYR A 115 1.50 3.18 -13.59
N ILE A 116 0.81 3.63 -14.65
CA ILE A 116 -0.47 3.04 -15.08
C ILE A 116 -0.32 1.56 -15.40
N VAL A 117 0.74 1.18 -16.13
CA VAL A 117 1.00 -0.23 -16.47
C VAL A 117 1.25 -1.06 -15.20
N LEU A 118 2.06 -0.58 -14.25
CA LEU A 118 2.33 -1.33 -13.03
C LEU A 118 1.07 -1.48 -12.15
N GLU A 119 0.26 -0.43 -12.02
CA GLU A 119 -1.00 -0.47 -11.27
C GLU A 119 -2.01 -1.41 -11.93
N THR A 120 -2.20 -1.33 -13.24
CA THR A 120 -3.12 -2.24 -13.96
C THR A 120 -2.68 -3.69 -13.84
N VAL A 121 -1.39 -3.98 -13.96
CA VAL A 121 -0.84 -5.33 -13.74
C VAL A 121 -1.10 -5.78 -12.30
N SER A 122 -0.85 -4.94 -11.30
CA SER A 122 -1.14 -5.27 -9.90
C SER A 122 -2.62 -5.52 -9.64
N GLN A 123 -3.53 -4.77 -10.26
CA GLN A 123 -4.97 -5.01 -10.13
C GLN A 123 -5.40 -6.32 -10.77
N ILE A 124 -4.87 -6.66 -11.94
CA ILE A 124 -5.12 -7.94 -12.60
C ILE A 124 -4.60 -9.09 -11.73
N LEU A 125 -3.38 -8.98 -11.21
CA LEU A 125 -2.78 -9.98 -10.32
C LEU A 125 -3.61 -10.16 -9.05
N MET A 126 -4.11 -9.09 -8.44
CA MET A 126 -4.99 -9.17 -7.28
C MET A 126 -6.29 -9.90 -7.61
N THR A 127 -6.90 -9.58 -8.75
CA THR A 127 -8.15 -10.21 -9.19
C THR A 127 -7.95 -11.72 -9.42
N VAL A 128 -6.85 -12.10 -10.08
CA VAL A 128 -6.48 -13.51 -10.29
C VAL A 128 -6.18 -14.20 -8.97
N PHE A 129 -5.48 -13.52 -8.05
CA PHE A 129 -5.16 -14.06 -6.72
C PHE A 129 -6.44 -14.35 -5.93
N ILE A 130 -7.38 -13.40 -5.88
CA ILE A 130 -8.69 -13.61 -5.25
C ILE A 130 -9.42 -14.78 -5.91
N PHE A 131 -9.45 -14.86 -7.24
CA PHE A 131 -10.14 -15.94 -7.93
C PHE A 131 -9.58 -17.33 -7.60
N ILE A 132 -8.26 -17.46 -7.49
CA ILE A 132 -7.57 -18.73 -7.19
C ILE A 132 -7.69 -19.10 -5.71
N PHE A 133 -7.39 -18.17 -4.81
CA PHE A 133 -7.23 -18.45 -3.38
C PHE A 133 -8.50 -18.19 -2.56
N TRP A 134 -9.42 -17.38 -3.10
CA TRP A 134 -10.71 -17.05 -2.50
C TRP A 134 -11.84 -17.47 -3.44
N ASN A 135 -11.91 -18.76 -3.74
CA ASN A 135 -12.94 -19.34 -4.61
C ASN A 135 -14.24 -19.57 -3.82
N GLN A 136 -14.92 -18.49 -3.48
CA GLN A 136 -16.29 -18.53 -2.96
C GLN A 136 -17.24 -18.27 -4.12
N ASN A 137 -17.63 -19.33 -4.86
CA ASN A 137 -18.72 -19.32 -5.85
C ASN A 137 -18.95 -17.96 -6.54
N ILE A 138 -17.90 -17.36 -7.12
CA ILE A 138 -17.98 -16.03 -7.74
C ILE A 138 -18.99 -16.02 -8.91
N LEU A 139 -19.27 -17.21 -9.47
CA LEU A 139 -20.25 -17.47 -10.53
C LEU A 139 -21.61 -17.99 -10.01
N GLY A 140 -21.69 -18.43 -8.76
CA GLY A 140 -22.93 -18.79 -8.08
C GLY A 140 -23.44 -17.57 -7.34
N MET A 141 -24.08 -16.65 -8.06
CA MET A 141 -24.63 -15.42 -7.52
C MET A 141 -25.74 -15.69 -6.49
N GLU A 142 -25.36 -16.02 -5.26
CA GLU A 142 -26.23 -15.77 -4.12
C GLU A 142 -26.10 -14.29 -3.76
N VAL A 143 -27.16 -13.54 -4.07
CA VAL A 143 -27.23 -12.07 -3.95
C VAL A 143 -27.11 -11.60 -2.47
N ASN A 144 -27.09 -12.52 -1.51
CA ASN A 144 -27.05 -12.26 -0.06
C ASN A 144 -25.91 -13.00 0.66
N PHE A 145 -24.71 -13.02 0.08
CA PHE A 145 -23.55 -13.57 0.76
C PHE A 145 -23.05 -12.64 1.87
N ILE A 146 -23.26 -13.04 3.13
CA ILE A 146 -22.72 -12.36 4.32
C ILE A 146 -21.55 -13.21 4.84
N PRO A 147 -20.28 -12.76 4.70
CA PRO A 147 -19.12 -13.55 5.10
C PRO A 147 -19.03 -13.67 6.61
N SER A 148 -18.93 -14.89 7.12
CA SER A 148 -18.68 -15.15 8.56
C SER A 148 -17.37 -14.51 9.04
N ALA A 149 -17.25 -14.25 10.34
CA ALA A 149 -16.05 -13.67 10.94
C ALA A 149 -14.75 -14.44 10.62
N SER A 150 -14.81 -15.77 10.58
CA SER A 150 -13.67 -16.63 10.22
C SER A 150 -13.26 -16.47 8.74
N GLN A 151 -14.24 -16.29 7.85
CA GLN A 151 -13.98 -15.98 6.45
C GLN A 151 -13.32 -14.60 6.32
N ILE A 152 -13.83 -13.57 7.01
CA ILE A 152 -13.21 -12.23 7.00
C ILE A 152 -11.75 -12.31 7.44
N ASN A 153 -11.45 -12.99 8.55
CA ASN A 153 -10.08 -13.13 9.02
C ASN A 153 -9.18 -13.88 8.03
N SER A 154 -9.67 -15.00 7.46
CA SER A 154 -8.92 -15.75 6.45
C SER A 154 -8.62 -14.89 5.22
N PHE A 155 -9.60 -14.11 4.76
CA PHE A 155 -9.43 -13.17 3.65
C PHE A 155 -8.37 -12.10 3.98
N MET A 156 -8.43 -11.50 5.17
CA MET A 156 -7.45 -10.53 5.63
C MET A 156 -6.03 -11.12 5.63
N LEU A 157 -5.84 -12.34 6.13
CA LEU A 157 -4.53 -13.02 6.08
C LEU A 157 -4.04 -13.22 4.64
N PHE A 158 -4.88 -13.69 3.72
CA PHE A 158 -4.50 -13.86 2.32
C PHE A 158 -4.11 -12.53 1.67
N THR A 159 -4.84 -11.45 1.96
CA THR A 159 -4.50 -10.13 1.44
C THR A 159 -3.17 -9.62 2.01
N ILE A 160 -2.84 -9.89 3.28
CA ILE A 160 -1.53 -9.57 3.86
C ILE A 160 -0.41 -10.29 3.09
N PHE A 161 -0.57 -11.59 2.83
CA PHE A 161 0.42 -12.35 2.05
C PHE A 161 0.59 -11.77 0.64
N TYR A 162 -0.50 -11.41 -0.03
CA TYR A 162 -0.47 -10.78 -1.35
C TYR A 162 0.30 -9.45 -1.33
N PHE A 163 -0.06 -8.53 -0.43
CA PHE A 163 0.61 -7.24 -0.31
C PHE A 163 2.08 -7.39 0.08
N GLY A 164 2.42 -8.33 0.96
CA GLY A 164 3.80 -8.62 1.32
C GLY A 164 4.62 -9.11 0.11
N ALA A 165 4.06 -10.00 -0.70
CA ALA A 165 4.70 -10.51 -1.91
C ALA A 165 4.90 -9.40 -2.96
N ILE A 166 3.87 -8.61 -3.24
CA ILE A 166 3.91 -7.49 -4.19
C ILE A 166 4.92 -6.42 -3.74
N THR A 167 4.91 -6.05 -2.46
CA THR A 167 5.87 -5.09 -1.88
C THR A 167 7.30 -5.57 -2.12
N THR A 168 7.56 -6.85 -1.86
CA THR A 168 8.88 -7.46 -2.06
C THR A 168 9.26 -7.48 -3.55
N ALA A 169 8.32 -7.78 -4.43
CA ALA A 169 8.53 -7.77 -5.88
C ALA A 169 8.90 -6.36 -6.39
N TYR A 170 8.17 -5.32 -5.98
CA TYR A 170 8.50 -3.94 -6.36
C TYR A 170 9.82 -3.46 -5.77
N PHE A 171 10.13 -3.83 -4.53
CA PHE A 171 11.42 -3.51 -3.92
C PHE A 171 12.59 -4.14 -4.69
N THR A 172 12.48 -5.43 -5.03
CA THR A 172 13.52 -6.13 -5.80
C THR A 172 13.64 -5.59 -7.22
N LEU A 173 12.53 -5.30 -7.90
CA LEU A 173 12.51 -4.66 -9.21
C LEU A 173 13.24 -3.31 -9.20
N THR A 174 12.88 -2.45 -8.25
CA THR A 174 13.47 -1.11 -8.10
C THR A 174 14.98 -1.21 -7.83
N ASN A 175 15.39 -2.09 -6.91
CA ASN A 175 16.79 -2.33 -6.58
C ASN A 175 17.60 -2.90 -7.76
N TYR A 176 17.01 -3.80 -8.55
CA TYR A 176 17.64 -4.37 -9.74
C TYR A 176 17.90 -3.30 -10.80
N ILE A 177 16.92 -2.45 -11.09
CA ILE A 177 17.05 -1.35 -12.07
C ILE A 177 18.14 -0.38 -11.63
N LEU A 178 18.17 0.00 -10.35
CA LEU A 178 19.16 0.91 -9.80
C LEU A 178 20.57 0.30 -9.81
N LYS A 179 20.75 -0.96 -9.43
CA LYS A 179 22.08 -1.61 -9.47
C LYS A 179 22.64 -1.77 -10.87
N LYS A 180 21.80 -2.11 -11.86
CA LYS A 180 22.29 -2.45 -13.20
C LYS A 180 22.56 -1.21 -14.06
N LYS A 181 21.90 -0.07 -13.80
CA LYS A 181 22.10 1.17 -14.58
C LYS A 181 22.88 2.28 -13.86
N LEU A 182 22.97 2.32 -12.53
CA LEU A 182 23.86 3.27 -11.84
C LEU A 182 25.35 2.87 -11.93
N ASN A 183 25.63 1.63 -12.36
CA ASN A 183 26.99 1.14 -12.57
C ASN A 183 27.43 1.24 -14.05
N LEU A 184 26.64 1.93 -14.88
CA LEU A 184 26.87 2.14 -16.33
C LEU A 184 26.85 3.63 -16.72
N GLU A 185 26.69 4.53 -15.75
CA GLU A 185 27.10 5.94 -15.84
C GLU A 185 28.38 6.11 -15.02
#